data_AF-A0A957CCH9-F1
#
_entry.id   AF-A0A957CCH9-F1
#
_cell.length_a   1.000
_cell.length_b   1.000
_cell.length_c   1.000
_cell.angle_alpha   90.00
_cell.angle_beta   90.00
_cell.angle_gamma   90.00
#
_symmetry.space_group_name_H-M   'P 1'
#
loop_
_entity.id
_entity.type
_entity.pdbx_description
1 polymer ?
#
loop_
_entity_poly.entity_id
_entity_poly.type
_entity_poly.pdbx_seq_one_letter_code
_entity_poly.pdbx_strand_id
1 'polypeptide(L)'
;MSDEINVGNISHSQNIAIGRNAQVIVYPDYRPDAVYNLPPPNPHFVGRVDQLEMIAANFASAANPLVVTQAIAGLGGVGKTQLALAYAHTQRDQYDMLWLLRANDVPTLDNEFRLLGEALGLPVRGQDAETTRTLVLSELSSGKKR
;
A
#
# COMPACT_ATOMS: atom_id res chain seq x y z
N MET A 1 -30.94 24.06 -35.55
CA MET A 1 -29.72 24.88 -35.68
C MET A 1 -28.61 24.10 -35.03
N SER A 2 -27.73 23.58 -35.87
CA SER A 2 -26.53 22.85 -35.48
C SER A 2 -25.65 23.77 -34.64
N ASP A 3 -25.01 23.23 -33.61
CA ASP A 3 -23.64 23.60 -33.27
C ASP A 3 -22.95 22.39 -32.63
N GLU A 4 -21.77 22.16 -33.16
CA GLU A 4 -20.93 20.97 -33.06
C GLU A 4 -20.13 21.02 -31.75
N ILE A 5 -20.28 20.03 -30.86
CA ILE A 5 -19.39 19.93 -29.69
C ILE A 5 -18.06 19.36 -30.16
N ASN A 6 -17.08 20.26 -30.26
CA ASN A 6 -15.68 19.93 -30.51
C ASN A 6 -15.13 19.11 -29.33
N VAL A 7 -14.83 17.83 -29.59
CA VAL A 7 -14.18 16.95 -28.62
C VAL A 7 -12.69 17.26 -28.62
N GLY A 8 -12.34 18.35 -27.94
CA GLY A 8 -10.97 18.70 -27.61
C GLY A 8 -10.40 17.66 -26.65
N ASN A 9 -9.29 17.05 -27.06
CA ASN A 9 -8.51 16.04 -26.35
C ASN A 9 -8.21 16.47 -24.89
N ILE A 10 -8.85 15.84 -23.90
CA ILE A 10 -8.57 16.09 -22.47
C ILE A 10 -7.71 14.94 -21.93
N SER A 11 -6.39 15.07 -22.08
CA SER A 11 -5.41 14.37 -21.24
C SER A 11 -5.22 15.16 -19.94
N HIS A 12 -6.03 14.88 -18.93
CA HIS A 12 -5.65 14.93 -17.51
C HIS A 12 -6.87 14.51 -16.68
N SER A 13 -6.75 13.36 -16.02
CA SER A 13 -7.79 12.73 -15.22
C SER A 13 -8.16 13.60 -14.01
N GLN A 14 -9.18 14.45 -14.15
CA GLN A 14 -9.91 15.03 -13.03
C GLN A 14 -11.16 14.17 -12.81
N ASN A 15 -11.09 13.21 -11.88
CA ASN A 15 -12.23 12.37 -11.52
C ASN A 15 -13.23 13.17 -10.67
N ILE A 16 -14.15 13.85 -11.35
CA ILE A 16 -15.33 14.48 -10.73
C ILE A 16 -16.48 13.47 -10.81
N ALA A 17 -16.94 12.96 -9.67
CA ALA A 17 -18.21 12.25 -9.59
C ALA A 17 -19.28 13.19 -9.01
N ILE A 18 -20.21 13.65 -9.87
CA ILE A 18 -21.33 14.51 -9.45
C ILE A 18 -22.53 13.62 -9.07
N GLY A 19 -22.71 13.41 -7.77
CA GLY A 19 -23.97 12.96 -7.18
C GLY A 19 -24.69 14.16 -6.54
N ARG A 20 -26.00 14.31 -6.80
CA ARG A 20 -26.84 15.35 -6.18
C ARG A 20 -26.78 15.16 -4.66
N ASN A 21 -26.06 16.04 -3.94
CA ASN A 21 -25.83 16.07 -2.48
C ASN A 21 -24.57 15.35 -1.92
N ALA A 22 -23.49 15.19 -2.69
CA ALA A 22 -22.18 14.85 -2.10
C ALA A 22 -21.41 16.14 -1.74
N GLN A 23 -21.15 16.36 -0.45
CA GLN A 23 -20.18 17.36 0.00
C GLN A 23 -18.79 16.93 -0.49
N VAL A 24 -18.11 17.80 -1.23
CA VAL A 24 -16.72 17.58 -1.65
C VAL A 24 -15.83 17.80 -0.42
N ILE A 25 -15.51 16.74 0.30
CA ILE A 25 -14.45 16.77 1.31
C ILE A 25 -13.15 16.42 0.56
N VAL A 26 -12.40 17.46 0.21
CA VAL A 26 -11.03 17.31 -0.28
C VAL A 26 -10.15 17.01 0.93
N TYR A 27 -9.71 15.76 1.07
CA TYR A 27 -8.66 15.42 2.03
C TYR A 27 -7.32 15.88 1.44
N PRO A 28 -6.58 16.79 2.10
CA PRO A 28 -5.37 17.41 1.55
C PRO A 28 -4.22 16.43 1.27
N ASP A 29 -4.33 15.16 1.70
CA ASP A 29 -3.28 14.15 1.58
C ASP A 29 -3.69 12.91 0.76
N TYR A 30 -4.82 12.94 0.04
CA TYR A 30 -5.21 11.83 -0.83
C TYR A 30 -4.20 11.66 -1.98
N ARG A 31 -3.36 10.62 -1.91
CA ARG A 31 -2.44 10.23 -2.99
C ARG A 31 -3.11 9.20 -3.90
N PRO A 32 -3.63 9.60 -5.08
CA PRO A 32 -4.31 8.69 -6.00
C PRO A 32 -3.40 7.58 -6.56
N ASP A 33 -2.08 7.76 -6.46
CA ASP A 33 -1.07 6.82 -6.95
C ASP A 33 -0.57 5.83 -5.89
N ALA A 34 -1.06 5.92 -4.64
CA ALA A 34 -0.65 5.01 -3.58
C ALA A 34 -1.05 3.57 -3.94
N VAL A 35 -0.05 2.69 -4.10
CA VAL A 35 -0.26 1.28 -4.47
C VAL A 35 -0.39 0.43 -3.20
N TYR A 36 -1.50 -0.29 -3.07
CA TYR A 36 -1.71 -1.21 -1.95
C TYR A 36 -2.56 -2.42 -2.33
N ASN A 37 -2.30 -3.54 -1.66
CA ASN A 37 -3.05 -4.80 -1.80
C ASN A 37 -3.69 -5.24 -0.47
N LEU A 38 -3.94 -4.29 0.45
CA LEU A 38 -4.51 -4.59 1.75
C LEU A 38 -5.93 -5.17 1.62
N PRO A 39 -6.28 -6.22 2.37
CA PRO A 39 -7.68 -6.66 2.47
C PRO A 39 -8.52 -5.53 3.09
N PRO A 40 -9.85 -5.54 2.87
CA PRO A 40 -10.75 -4.56 3.46
C PRO A 40 -10.53 -4.41 4.97
N PRO A 41 -10.61 -3.18 5.51
CA PRO A 41 -10.45 -2.97 6.94
C PRO A 41 -11.54 -3.73 7.71
N ASN A 42 -11.17 -4.29 8.85
CA ASN A 42 -12.11 -4.96 9.73
C ASN A 42 -12.94 -3.92 10.50
N PRO A 43 -14.26 -3.79 10.26
CA PRO A 43 -15.09 -2.77 10.90
C PRO A 43 -15.27 -3.02 12.41
N HIS A 44 -14.90 -4.19 12.91
CA HIS A 44 -15.00 -4.56 14.32
C HIS A 44 -13.66 -4.47 15.06
N PHE A 45 -12.62 -3.92 14.44
CA PHE A 45 -11.35 -3.69 15.12
C PHE A 45 -11.51 -2.59 16.17
N VAL A 46 -11.27 -2.91 17.44
CA VAL A 46 -11.42 -1.97 18.57
C VAL A 46 -10.29 -2.15 19.59
N GLY A 47 -10.01 -1.08 20.34
CA GLY A 47 -8.94 -1.05 21.33
C GLY A 47 -7.55 -1.11 20.70
N ARG A 48 -6.55 -1.49 21.50
CA ARG A 48 -5.14 -1.61 21.08
C ARG A 48 -4.44 -0.30 20.66
N VAL A 49 -4.93 0.84 21.13
CA VAL A 49 -4.37 2.16 20.83
C VAL A 49 -2.89 2.21 21.20
N ASP A 50 -2.53 1.80 22.42
CA ASP A 50 -1.14 1.78 22.89
C ASP A 50 -0.23 0.94 21.98
N GLN A 51 -0.70 -0.20 21.47
CA GLN A 51 0.08 -1.02 20.54
C GLN A 51 0.23 -0.35 19.17
N LEU A 52 -0.80 0.32 18.66
CA LEU A 52 -0.73 1.06 17.40
C LEU A 52 0.24 2.24 17.52
N GLU A 53 0.17 2.98 18.63
CA GLU A 53 1.10 4.08 18.93
C GLU A 53 2.53 3.59 19.07
N MET A 54 2.75 2.44 19.73
CA MET A 54 4.07 1.82 19.82
C MET A 54 4.62 1.44 18.44
N ILE A 55 3.79 0.87 17.56
CA ILE A 55 4.19 0.56 16.18
C ILE A 55 4.57 1.84 15.44
N ALA A 56 3.75 2.89 15.52
CA ALA A 56 4.02 4.18 14.90
C ALA A 56 5.34 4.80 15.40
N ALA A 57 5.54 4.81 16.72
CA ALA A 57 6.73 5.32 17.36
C ALA A 57 7.99 4.55 16.92
N ASN A 58 7.92 3.22 16.80
CA ASN A 58 9.05 2.41 16.36
C ASN A 58 9.43 2.69 14.90
N PHE A 59 8.45 2.88 14.01
CA PHE A 59 8.72 3.29 12.63
C PHE A 59 9.27 4.72 12.54
N ALA A 60 8.81 5.64 13.39
CA ALA A 60 9.29 7.03 13.41
C ALA A 60 10.66 7.21 14.10
N SER A 61 10.96 6.40 15.11
CA SER A 61 12.19 6.49 15.92
C SER A 61 13.42 5.91 15.22
N ALA A 62 13.25 5.32 14.04
CA ALA A 62 14.36 4.81 13.27
C ALA A 62 15.20 5.96 12.70
N ALA A 63 16.19 6.40 13.47
CA ALA A 63 17.19 7.36 13.03
C ALA A 63 18.01 6.74 11.88
N ASN A 64 17.62 7.02 10.64
CA ASN A 64 18.38 6.74 9.42
C ASN A 64 18.77 5.26 9.14
N PRO A 65 17.82 4.33 9.02
CA PRO A 65 18.05 3.16 8.20
C PRO A 65 17.19 3.18 6.93
N LEU A 66 17.77 2.74 5.82
CA LEU A 66 17.06 2.46 4.56
C LEU A 66 15.92 1.44 4.73
N VAL A 67 15.94 0.65 5.82
CA VAL A 67 14.94 -0.38 6.16
C VAL A 67 14.69 -0.42 7.67
N VAL A 68 13.42 -0.40 8.09
CA VAL A 68 12.99 -0.58 9.50
C VAL A 68 12.10 -1.82 9.58
N THR A 69 12.39 -2.71 10.54
CA THR A 69 11.62 -3.94 10.74
C THR A 69 10.87 -3.88 12.06
N GLN A 70 9.54 -4.11 12.01
CA GLN A 70 8.70 -4.27 13.20
C GLN A 70 8.16 -5.70 13.27
N ALA A 71 8.50 -6.42 14.34
CA ALA A 71 7.91 -7.73 14.64
C ALA A 71 6.72 -7.58 15.59
N ILE A 72 5.60 -8.26 15.31
CA ILE A 72 4.46 -8.37 16.23
C ILE A 72 4.37 -9.83 16.68
N ALA A 73 4.74 -10.08 17.93
CA ALA A 73 4.77 -11.42 18.54
C ALA A 73 3.69 -11.56 19.63
N GLY A 74 3.29 -12.81 19.91
CA GLY A 74 2.27 -13.14 20.90
C GLY A 74 1.57 -14.46 20.60
N LEU A 75 0.70 -14.90 21.51
CA LEU A 75 -0.01 -16.17 21.41
C LEU A 75 -0.82 -16.29 20.10
N GLY A 76 -1.08 -17.52 19.66
CA GLY A 76 -1.93 -17.78 18.50
C GLY A 76 -3.33 -17.17 18.68
N GLY A 77 -3.94 -16.67 17.60
CA GLY A 77 -5.32 -16.16 17.64
C GLY A 77 -5.55 -14.80 18.30
N VAL A 78 -4.57 -14.16 18.94
CA VAL A 78 -4.74 -12.87 19.65
C VAL A 78 -4.97 -11.65 18.75
N GLY A 79 -5.05 -11.84 17.43
CA GLY A 79 -5.32 -10.75 16.47
C GLY A 79 -4.09 -9.98 15.97
N LYS A 80 -2.87 -10.55 16.02
CA LYS A 80 -1.63 -9.88 15.56
C LYS A 80 -1.71 -9.38 14.11
N THR A 81 -2.22 -10.22 13.21
CA THR A 81 -2.43 -9.85 11.81
C THR A 81 -3.45 -8.72 11.68
N GLN A 82 -4.50 -8.74 12.50
CA GLN A 82 -5.51 -7.68 12.53
C GLN A 82 -4.91 -6.35 13.03
N LEU A 83 -4.01 -6.39 14.02
CA LEU A 83 -3.28 -5.22 14.49
C LEU A 83 -2.38 -4.62 13.40
N ALA A 84 -1.63 -5.46 12.66
CA ALA A 84 -0.80 -5.01 11.54
C ALA A 84 -1.66 -4.35 10.43
N LEU A 85 -2.78 -4.96 10.09
CA LEU A 85 -3.71 -4.43 9.09
C LEU A 85 -4.35 -3.12 9.56
N ALA A 86 -4.75 -3.02 10.83
CA ALA A 86 -5.29 -1.80 11.40
C ALA A 86 -4.27 -0.66 11.31
N TYR A 87 -3.01 -0.91 11.68
CA TYR A 87 -1.93 0.08 11.51
C TYR A 87 -1.75 0.50 10.05
N ALA A 88 -1.68 -0.46 9.14
CA ALA A 88 -1.49 -0.18 7.71
C ALA A 88 -2.65 0.66 7.14
N HIS A 89 -3.89 0.39 7.55
CA HIS A 89 -5.05 1.19 7.15
C HIS A 89 -5.03 2.60 7.76
N THR A 90 -4.65 2.77 9.03
CA THR A 90 -4.65 4.09 9.69
C THR A 90 -3.53 5.01 9.20
N GLN A 91 -2.38 4.44 8.82
CA GLN A 91 -1.22 5.19 8.34
C GLN A 91 -1.10 5.22 6.82
N ARG A 92 -2.12 4.74 6.09
CA ARG A 92 -2.05 4.54 4.64
C ARG A 92 -1.57 5.78 3.88
N ASP A 93 -2.03 6.96 4.26
CA ASP A 93 -1.70 8.21 3.57
C ASP A 93 -0.26 8.70 3.84
N GLN A 94 0.43 8.10 4.82
CA GLN A 94 1.84 8.38 5.15
C GLN A 94 2.84 7.57 4.31
N TYR A 95 2.36 6.59 3.53
CA TYR A 95 3.20 5.71 2.74
C TYR A 95 2.85 5.81 1.26
N ASP A 96 3.88 5.95 0.41
CA ASP A 96 3.71 5.91 -1.05
C ASP A 96 3.25 4.52 -1.53
N MET A 97 3.54 3.48 -0.74
CA MET A 97 3.14 2.09 -1.02
C MET A 97 2.96 1.29 0.28
N LEU A 98 1.92 0.45 0.32
CA LEU A 98 1.70 -0.55 1.38
C LEU A 98 1.37 -1.91 0.78
N TRP A 99 2.26 -2.89 0.96
CA TRP A 99 2.08 -4.21 0.37
C TRP A 99 2.12 -5.31 1.43
N LEU A 100 1.05 -6.10 1.51
CA LEU A 100 0.94 -7.31 2.31
C LEU A 100 1.44 -8.51 1.51
N LEU A 101 2.50 -9.16 1.98
CA LEU A 101 2.99 -10.42 1.42
C LEU A 101 2.48 -11.59 2.26
N ARG A 102 1.92 -12.61 1.59
CA ARG A 102 1.65 -13.91 2.21
C ARG A 102 2.92 -14.76 2.20
N ALA A 103 3.37 -15.20 3.37
CA ALA A 103 4.62 -15.94 3.54
C ALA A 103 4.42 -17.31 4.21
N ASN A 104 3.30 -17.98 3.92
CA ASN A 104 2.96 -19.28 4.51
C ASN A 104 3.88 -20.40 4.01
N ASP A 105 4.32 -20.32 2.75
CA ASP A 105 5.21 -21.25 2.07
C ASP A 105 5.99 -20.53 0.96
N VAL A 106 7.06 -21.17 0.47
CA VAL A 106 7.97 -20.59 -0.52
C VAL A 106 7.26 -20.29 -1.86
N PRO A 107 6.48 -21.22 -2.47
CA PRO A 107 5.75 -20.93 -3.70
C PRO A 107 4.77 -19.76 -3.60
N THR A 108 4.06 -19.65 -2.47
CA THR A 108 3.16 -18.52 -2.21
C THR A 108 3.95 -17.23 -2.17
N LEU A 109 5.06 -17.20 -1.43
CA LEU A 109 5.91 -16.02 -1.33
C LEU A 109 6.52 -15.64 -2.68
N ASP A 110 6.96 -16.60 -3.49
CA ASP A 110 7.45 -16.37 -4.86
C ASP A 110 6.41 -15.65 -5.71
N ASN A 111 5.16 -16.12 -5.66
CA ASN A 111 4.07 -15.50 -6.40
C ASN A 111 3.75 -14.10 -5.87
N GLU A 112 3.81 -13.87 -4.56
CA GLU A 112 3.61 -12.54 -3.96
C GLU A 112 4.68 -11.55 -4.41
N PHE A 113 5.96 -11.97 -4.49
CA PHE A 113 7.03 -11.13 -5.05
C PHE A 113 6.81 -10.82 -6.52
N ARG A 114 6.32 -11.77 -7.32
CA ARG A 114 5.99 -11.53 -8.72
C ARG A 114 4.88 -10.49 -8.86
N LEU A 115 3.80 -10.61 -8.09
CA LEU A 115 2.70 -9.63 -8.09
C LEU A 115 3.17 -8.24 -7.66
N LEU A 116 4.03 -8.16 -6.65
CA LEU A 116 4.66 -6.91 -6.23
C LEU A 116 5.53 -6.31 -7.34
N GLY A 117 6.36 -7.11 -8.01
CA GLY A 117 7.16 -6.67 -9.14
C GLY A 117 6.32 -6.15 -10.30
N GLU A 118 5.21 -6.80 -10.63
CA GLU A 118 4.26 -6.34 -11.65
C GLU A 118 3.62 -4.99 -11.25
N ALA A 119 3.22 -4.84 -9.99
CA ALA A 119 2.64 -3.59 -9.48
C ALA A 119 3.66 -2.43 -9.46
N LEU A 120 4.94 -2.74 -9.24
CA LEU A 120 6.04 -1.78 -9.36
C LEU A 120 6.40 -1.47 -10.82
N GLY A 121 5.89 -2.22 -11.79
CA GLY A 121 6.20 -2.08 -13.22
C GLY A 121 7.57 -2.66 -13.61
N LEU A 122 8.10 -3.61 -12.82
CA LEU A 122 9.37 -4.27 -13.07
C LEU A 122 9.22 -5.37 -14.14
N PRO A 123 10.30 -5.67 -14.90
CA PRO A 123 10.30 -6.69 -15.95
C PRO A 123 10.41 -8.12 -15.37
N VAL A 124 9.44 -8.53 -14.55
CA VAL A 124 9.45 -9.83 -13.84
C VAL A 124 8.78 -10.97 -14.61
N ARG A 125 8.12 -10.68 -15.74
CA ARG A 125 7.46 -11.72 -16.55
C ARG A 125 8.49 -12.64 -17.19
N GLY A 126 8.31 -13.94 -17.00
CA GLY A 126 9.22 -14.97 -17.53
C GLY A 126 10.53 -15.11 -16.76
N GLN A 127 10.72 -14.35 -15.68
CA GLN A 127 11.86 -14.51 -14.77
C GLN A 127 11.60 -15.63 -13.77
N ASP A 128 12.66 -16.27 -13.31
CA ASP A 128 12.60 -17.17 -12.16
C ASP A 128 12.36 -16.39 -10.85
N ALA A 129 12.10 -17.14 -9.77
CA ALA A 129 11.77 -16.58 -8.46
C ALA A 129 12.93 -15.80 -7.81
N GLU A 130 14.18 -16.23 -7.99
CA GLU A 130 15.35 -15.59 -7.40
C GLU A 130 15.65 -14.25 -8.08
N THR A 131 15.61 -14.23 -9.41
CA THR A 131 15.73 -13.02 -10.22
C THR A 131 14.62 -12.03 -9.89
N THR A 132 13.37 -12.50 -9.78
CA THR A 132 12.21 -11.67 -9.41
C THR A 132 12.40 -11.01 -8.04
N ARG A 133 12.80 -11.77 -7.01
CA ARG A 133 13.07 -11.22 -5.67
C ARG A 133 14.16 -10.16 -5.69
N THR A 134 15.26 -10.44 -6.40
CA THR A 134 16.41 -9.53 -6.47
C THR A 134 16.01 -8.20 -7.11
N LEU A 135 15.26 -8.23 -8.21
CA LEU A 135 14.74 -7.03 -8.86
C LEU A 135 13.85 -6.21 -7.93
N VAL A 136 12.90 -6.86 -7.24
CA VAL A 136 11.98 -6.19 -6.32
C VAL A 136 12.72 -5.57 -5.14
N LEU A 137 13.61 -6.32 -4.47
CA LEU A 137 14.35 -5.83 -3.31
C LEU A 137 15.31 -4.69 -3.69
N SER A 138 15.96 -4.78 -4.86
CA SER A 138 16.81 -3.72 -5.38
C SER A 138 16.02 -2.43 -5.61
N GLU A 139 14.85 -2.52 -6.26
CA GLU A 139 13.98 -1.37 -6.50
C GLU A 139 13.55 -0.71 -5.17
N LEU A 140 13.07 -1.49 -4.20
CA LEU A 140 12.65 -0.99 -2.89
C LEU A 140 13.81 -0.36 -2.10
N SER A 141 15.03 -0.88 -2.26
CA SER A 141 16.23 -0.33 -1.62
C SER A 141 16.72 0.97 -2.23
N SER A 142 16.36 1.25 -3.49
CA SER A 142 16.85 2.40 -4.26
C SER A 142 16.22 3.73 -3.84
N GLY A 143 15.17 3.70 -3.01
CA GLY A 143 14.55 4.89 -2.40
C GLY A 143 13.91 5.84 -3.41
N LYS A 144 13.70 5.43 -4.67
CA LYS A 144 12.99 6.24 -5.66
C LYS A 144 11.54 6.42 -5.23
N LYS A 145 11.24 7.58 -4.66
CA LYS A 145 9.87 8.06 -4.54
C LYS A 145 9.30 8.23 -5.95
N ARG A 146 8.14 7.62 -6.20
CA ARG A 146 7.37 7.85 -7.41
C ARG A 146 6.64 9.18 -7.34
#